data_AF-A0A535L9T1-F1
#
_entry.id   AF-A0A535L9T1-F1
#
_cell.length_a   1.000
_cell.length_b   1.000
_cell.length_c   1.000
_cell.angle_alpha   90.00
_cell.angle_beta   90.00
_cell.angle_gamma   90.00
#
_symmetry.space_group_name_H-M   'P 1'
#
loop_
_entity.id
_entity.type
_entity.pdbx_description
1 polymer ?
#
loop_
_entity_poly.entity_id
_entity_poly.type
_entity_poly.pdbx_seq_one_letter_code
_entity_poly.pdbx_strand_id
1 'polypeptide(L)'
;MSARRNPLAGSAAFATAPRRPQGQAPPAPRRAAGRGDERRGGGRPDHDRCRRTRHPHGQRLRTGARANARTRARVDQSTSTRRVTRPLSCSSFMAQDCIFCQIVRGEAPASFVYQDDAVIAFMDIQPITQGHMLIAPRGHAVFMKDVPDEVAMRAFFVARKLAALVPATLGAGGVNLFVADGEVAFQDVPHFHIHVIPRYTGDGFSLTFPPSYETPPSRAQLEAIASAIHTAAH
;
A
#
# COMPACT_ATOMS: atom_id res chain seq x y z
N MET A 1 40.87 -59.22 5.72
CA MET A 1 39.61 -59.21 6.50
C MET A 1 39.78 -58.19 7.62
N SER A 2 39.23 -56.98 7.49
CA SER A 2 39.20 -56.01 8.58
C SER A 2 37.77 -55.54 8.77
N ALA A 3 37.26 -55.80 9.97
CA ALA A 3 35.88 -55.69 10.34
C ALA A 3 35.53 -54.25 10.76
N ARG A 4 34.29 -53.89 10.42
CA ARG A 4 33.54 -52.72 10.87
C ARG A 4 33.61 -52.55 12.38
N ARG A 5 33.61 -51.30 12.84
CA ARG A 5 32.90 -50.85 14.06
C ARG A 5 32.81 -49.31 14.08
N ASN A 6 31.58 -48.84 14.25
CA ASN A 6 31.19 -47.55 14.83
C ASN A 6 29.76 -47.77 15.38
N PRO A 7 29.19 -46.93 16.26
CA PRO A 7 29.72 -45.96 17.24
C PRO A 7 29.18 -46.27 18.65
N LEU A 8 29.47 -45.45 19.68
CA LEU A 8 28.46 -44.99 20.66
C LEU A 8 29.03 -43.92 21.63
N ALA A 9 28.19 -42.91 21.84
CA ALA A 9 28.03 -42.07 23.04
C ALA A 9 29.15 -41.09 23.44
N GLY A 10 28.92 -39.81 23.11
CA GLY A 10 29.55 -38.65 23.77
C GLY A 10 28.51 -37.55 23.94
N SER A 11 27.97 -37.43 25.15
CA SER A 11 27.04 -36.38 25.58
C SER A 11 27.77 -35.03 25.63
N ALA A 12 27.31 -34.05 24.84
CA ALA A 12 27.79 -32.68 24.93
C ALA A 12 26.83 -31.86 25.81
N ALA A 13 27.34 -31.42 26.96
CA ALA A 13 26.65 -30.58 27.92
C ALA A 13 26.28 -29.22 27.30
N PHE A 14 25.02 -28.82 27.47
CA PHE A 14 24.56 -27.46 27.20
C PHE A 14 25.23 -26.47 28.17
N ALA A 15 26.07 -25.60 27.65
CA ALA A 15 26.61 -24.46 28.39
C ALA A 15 25.49 -23.41 28.60
N THR A 16 25.09 -23.22 29.85
CA THR A 16 24.16 -22.17 30.28
C THR A 16 24.83 -20.79 30.18
N ALA A 17 24.21 -19.86 29.45
CA ALA A 17 24.62 -18.46 29.38
C ALA A 17 24.43 -17.74 30.74
N PRO A 18 25.30 -16.76 31.10
CA PRO A 18 25.19 -16.04 32.36
C PRO A 18 24.01 -15.05 32.34
N ARG A 19 23.25 -15.02 33.44
CA ARG A 19 22.13 -14.08 33.66
C ARG A 19 22.66 -12.64 33.77
N ARG A 20 22.04 -11.70 33.03
CA ARG A 20 22.27 -10.26 33.19
C ARG A 20 21.79 -9.78 34.57
N PRO A 21 22.53 -8.88 35.25
CA PRO A 21 22.04 -8.24 36.46
C PRO A 21 20.90 -7.27 36.14
N GLN A 22 19.85 -7.29 36.97
CA GLN A 22 18.71 -6.38 36.87
C GLN A 22 19.15 -4.96 37.21
N GLY A 23 19.31 -4.12 36.18
CA GLY A 23 19.54 -2.68 36.30
C GLY A 23 18.21 -1.92 36.34
N GLN A 24 18.15 -0.95 37.23
CA GLN A 24 16.98 -0.19 37.68
C GLN A 24 16.17 0.49 36.54
N ALA A 25 14.85 0.56 36.74
CA ALA A 25 13.93 1.27 35.86
C ALA A 25 14.23 2.80 35.81
N PRO A 26 14.12 3.45 34.64
CA PRO A 26 14.26 4.90 34.55
C PRO A 26 13.06 5.62 35.20
N PRO A 27 13.25 6.84 35.75
CA PRO A 27 12.16 7.59 36.39
C PRO A 27 11.12 8.08 35.37
N ALA A 28 9.85 8.07 35.78
CA ALA A 28 8.72 8.50 34.97
C ALA A 28 8.79 10.00 34.58
N PRO A 29 8.32 10.39 33.38
CA PRO A 29 8.26 11.79 32.99
C PRO A 29 7.20 12.55 33.80
N ARG A 30 7.57 13.75 34.29
CA ARG A 30 6.67 14.68 34.98
C ARG A 30 5.60 15.20 34.02
N ARG A 31 4.33 15.09 34.43
CA ARG A 31 3.18 15.65 33.72
C ARG A 31 3.28 17.18 33.65
N ALA A 32 3.19 17.71 32.44
CA ALA A 32 2.97 19.13 32.19
C ALA A 32 1.53 19.52 32.55
N ALA A 33 1.37 20.59 33.33
CA ALA A 33 0.09 21.25 33.55
C ALA A 33 -0.22 22.16 32.36
N GLY A 34 -1.40 21.95 31.75
CA GLY A 34 -1.88 22.72 30.61
C GLY A 34 -2.65 23.98 30.99
N ARG A 35 -2.68 24.92 30.03
CA ARG A 35 -3.74 25.87 29.66
C ARG A 35 -3.48 26.12 28.17
N GLY A 36 -4.38 25.98 27.20
CA GLY A 36 -5.83 26.13 27.15
C GLY A 36 -6.10 27.25 26.14
N ASP A 37 -6.53 26.94 24.92
CA ASP A 37 -7.34 27.85 24.12
C ASP A 37 -8.13 27.12 23.02
N GLU A 38 -9.29 27.67 22.76
CA GLU A 38 -10.47 27.17 22.07
C GLU A 38 -10.52 27.65 20.59
N ARG A 39 -11.19 26.83 19.76
CA ARG A 39 -12.04 27.18 18.58
C ARG A 39 -11.50 27.12 17.14
N ARG A 40 -12.46 26.65 16.31
CA ARG A 40 -12.66 26.68 14.84
C ARG A 40 -11.96 25.53 14.11
N GLY A 41 -12.61 24.65 13.37
CA GLY A 41 -13.87 24.73 12.63
C GLY A 41 -13.57 24.33 11.19
N GLY A 42 -14.00 23.16 10.74
CA GLY A 42 -13.76 22.69 9.37
C GLY A 42 -14.22 21.24 9.18
N GLY A 43 -15.34 21.08 8.47
CA GLY A 43 -16.05 19.81 8.31
C GLY A 43 -15.27 18.75 7.55
N ARG A 44 -15.47 17.49 7.96
CA ARG A 44 -15.05 16.30 7.24
C ARG A 44 -15.99 16.07 6.04
N PRO A 45 -15.48 15.74 4.83
CA PRO A 45 -16.33 15.28 3.75
C PRO A 45 -16.88 13.88 4.06
N ASP A 46 -18.20 13.79 4.04
CA ASP A 46 -19.00 12.57 4.12
C ASP A 46 -18.86 11.78 2.81
N HIS A 47 -18.15 10.65 2.84
CA HIS A 47 -17.87 9.80 1.67
C HIS A 47 -18.91 8.69 1.46
N ASP A 48 -20.16 8.86 1.92
CA ASP A 48 -21.17 7.79 1.85
C ASP A 48 -22.33 8.08 0.85
N ARG A 49 -21.97 8.39 -0.40
CA ARG A 49 -22.95 8.69 -1.47
C ARG A 49 -22.77 7.84 -2.74
N CYS A 50 -22.77 6.52 -2.60
CA CYS A 50 -22.93 5.63 -3.76
C CYS A 50 -23.83 4.41 -3.49
N ARG A 51 -25.03 4.64 -2.94
CA ARG A 51 -26.15 3.69 -3.02
C ARG A 51 -27.46 4.44 -3.20
N ARG A 52 -27.96 4.50 -4.43
CA ARG A 52 -29.39 4.57 -4.80
C ARG A 52 -29.53 4.89 -6.30
N THR A 53 -29.61 3.86 -7.14
CA THR A 53 -30.30 3.96 -8.43
C THR A 53 -31.55 3.10 -8.35
N ARG A 54 -32.70 3.75 -8.20
CA ARG A 54 -34.03 3.13 -8.31
C ARG A 54 -34.38 3.03 -9.80
N HIS A 55 -34.75 1.83 -10.25
CA HIS A 55 -35.42 1.60 -11.54
C HIS A 55 -36.78 2.30 -11.57
N PRO A 56 -37.21 2.91 -12.70
CA PRO A 56 -38.60 3.30 -12.90
C PRO A 56 -39.35 2.17 -13.63
N HIS A 57 -40.34 1.60 -12.95
CA HIS A 57 -41.41 0.81 -13.57
C HIS A 57 -42.66 1.68 -13.70
N GLY A 58 -43.25 1.68 -14.90
CA GLY A 58 -44.68 1.88 -15.10
C GLY A 58 -45.10 3.27 -15.57
N GLN A 59 -45.65 3.33 -16.79
CA GLN A 59 -47.02 3.79 -16.99
C GLN A 59 -47.54 3.37 -18.37
N ARG A 60 -48.77 2.84 -18.37
CA ARG A 60 -49.53 2.36 -19.53
C ARG A 60 -50.36 3.50 -20.16
N LEU A 61 -50.44 3.44 -21.49
CA LEU A 61 -51.59 3.68 -22.38
C LEU A 61 -52.47 4.92 -22.17
N ARG A 62 -52.64 5.71 -23.23
CA ARG A 62 -53.95 6.17 -23.72
C ARG A 62 -53.91 6.52 -25.22
N THR A 63 -55.10 6.38 -25.79
CA THR A 63 -55.53 6.28 -27.20
C THR A 63 -55.75 7.63 -27.89
N GLY A 64 -55.71 7.66 -29.23
CA GLY A 64 -56.63 8.51 -30.02
C GLY A 64 -56.06 9.38 -31.15
N ALA A 65 -56.30 8.91 -32.39
CA ALA A 65 -56.91 9.65 -33.51
C ALA A 65 -56.14 10.69 -34.36
N ARG A 66 -56.16 10.35 -35.67
CA ARG A 66 -56.41 11.16 -36.89
C ARG A 66 -55.24 11.81 -37.65
N ALA A 67 -55.32 11.55 -38.96
CA ALA A 67 -54.47 11.98 -40.06
C ALA A 67 -54.71 13.45 -40.45
N ASN A 68 -53.72 14.12 -41.08
CA ASN A 68 -53.62 14.27 -42.55
C ASN A 68 -52.46 15.22 -42.96
N ALA A 69 -52.11 15.13 -44.24
CA ALA A 69 -51.57 16.18 -45.12
C ALA A 69 -50.04 16.42 -45.23
N ARG A 70 -49.64 16.35 -46.51
CA ARG A 70 -48.35 16.58 -47.17
C ARG A 70 -47.83 18.02 -47.00
N THR A 71 -46.51 18.18 -46.89
CA THR A 71 -45.74 19.14 -47.71
C THR A 71 -44.23 18.89 -47.60
N ARG A 72 -43.52 19.12 -48.71
CA ARG A 72 -42.09 18.92 -48.90
C ARG A 72 -41.30 20.08 -48.25
N ALA A 73 -40.24 19.76 -47.53
CA ALA A 73 -39.10 20.66 -47.35
C ALA A 73 -37.82 19.83 -47.21
N ARG A 74 -36.90 19.96 -48.16
CA ARG A 74 -35.54 19.44 -48.05
C ARG A 74 -34.83 20.32 -47.01
N VAL A 75 -34.44 19.73 -45.88
CA VAL A 75 -33.56 20.36 -44.91
C VAL A 75 -32.23 19.61 -44.96
N ASP A 76 -31.22 20.33 -45.42
CA ASP A 76 -29.81 20.00 -45.31
C ASP A 76 -29.46 19.76 -43.84
N GLN A 77 -28.99 18.55 -43.53
CA GLN A 77 -28.47 18.19 -42.20
C GLN A 77 -27.02 17.75 -42.36
N SER A 78 -26.14 18.74 -42.50
CA SER A 78 -24.76 18.68 -42.04
C SER A 78 -24.72 18.07 -40.63
N THR A 79 -24.32 16.81 -40.55
CA THR A 79 -24.14 16.07 -39.31
C THR A 79 -22.91 16.58 -38.57
N SER A 80 -23.11 17.64 -37.77
CA SER A 80 -22.19 18.04 -36.72
C SER A 80 -22.14 16.92 -35.67
N THR A 81 -21.15 16.05 -35.81
CA THR A 81 -20.85 15.01 -34.82
C THR A 81 -20.25 15.67 -33.59
N ARG A 82 -21.12 16.15 -32.70
CA ARG A 82 -20.74 16.61 -31.37
C ARG A 82 -20.12 15.42 -30.63
N ARG A 83 -18.78 15.40 -30.54
CA ARG A 83 -18.00 14.36 -29.88
C ARG A 83 -18.44 14.28 -28.42
N VAL A 84 -19.26 13.29 -28.10
CA VAL A 84 -19.65 12.98 -26.72
C VAL A 84 -18.38 12.55 -26.01
N THR A 85 -17.84 13.41 -25.15
CA THR A 85 -16.77 13.06 -24.22
C THR A 85 -17.34 12.00 -23.28
N ARG A 86 -16.91 10.74 -23.44
CA ARG A 86 -17.26 9.66 -22.52
C ARG A 86 -16.79 10.09 -21.13
N PRO A 87 -17.62 10.01 -20.08
CA PRO A 87 -17.15 10.27 -18.73
C PRO A 87 -15.99 9.31 -18.43
N LEU A 88 -14.90 9.84 -17.87
CA LEU A 88 -13.78 9.02 -17.45
C LEU A 88 -14.32 7.97 -16.47
N SER A 89 -13.93 6.71 -16.67
CA SER A 89 -14.14 5.64 -15.69
C SER A 89 -13.62 6.09 -14.32
N CYS A 90 -14.27 5.69 -13.23
CA CYS A 90 -13.82 6.01 -11.86
C CYS A 90 -12.34 5.62 -11.65
N SER A 91 -11.88 4.50 -12.22
CA SER A 91 -10.45 4.10 -12.20
C SER A 91 -9.55 5.07 -12.99
N SER A 92 -10.04 5.64 -14.07
CA SER A 92 -9.28 6.62 -14.85
C SER A 92 -9.22 7.97 -14.15
N PHE A 93 -10.23 8.34 -13.36
CA PHE A 93 -10.22 9.59 -12.60
C PHE A 93 -9.21 9.54 -11.44
N MET A 94 -9.19 8.45 -10.66
CA MET A 94 -8.22 8.29 -9.56
C MET A 94 -6.77 8.26 -10.04
N ALA A 95 -6.51 7.73 -11.24
CA ALA A 95 -5.18 7.75 -11.85
C ALA A 95 -4.73 9.15 -12.33
N GLN A 96 -5.64 10.11 -12.54
CA GLN A 96 -5.25 11.47 -12.95
C GLN A 96 -4.78 12.29 -11.75
N ASP A 97 -5.48 12.17 -10.62
CA ASP A 97 -5.17 12.91 -9.39
C ASP A 97 -4.05 12.26 -8.56
N CYS A 98 -3.63 11.03 -8.90
CA CYS A 98 -2.54 10.34 -8.23
C CYS A 98 -1.17 10.99 -8.54
N ILE A 99 -0.47 11.44 -7.49
CA ILE A 99 0.87 12.04 -7.60
C ILE A 99 1.91 11.08 -8.21
N PHE A 100 1.83 9.77 -7.93
CA PHE A 100 2.77 8.80 -8.53
C PHE A 100 2.49 8.58 -10.01
N CYS A 101 1.22 8.64 -10.45
CA CYS A 101 0.91 8.63 -11.87
C CYS A 101 1.44 9.90 -12.57
N GLN A 102 1.36 11.06 -11.92
CA GLN A 102 1.97 12.29 -12.43
C GLN A 102 3.50 12.17 -12.54
N ILE A 103 4.17 11.56 -11.55
CA ILE A 103 5.61 11.25 -11.61
C ILE A 103 5.93 10.31 -12.80
N VAL A 104 5.16 9.23 -12.96
CA VAL A 104 5.33 8.28 -14.08
C VAL A 104 5.17 8.96 -15.45
N ARG A 105 4.25 9.93 -15.56
CA ARG A 105 4.02 10.74 -16.77
C ARG A 105 5.03 11.88 -16.95
N GLY A 106 5.88 12.16 -15.96
CA GLY A 106 6.82 13.29 -15.98
C GLY A 106 6.16 14.66 -15.74
N GLU A 107 4.95 14.68 -15.20
CA GLU A 107 4.20 15.89 -14.84
C GLU A 107 4.59 16.44 -13.46
N ALA A 108 5.14 15.58 -12.60
CA ALA A 108 5.66 15.93 -11.28
C ALA A 108 7.15 15.55 -11.17
N PRO A 109 7.97 16.33 -10.45
CA PRO A 109 9.40 16.06 -10.31
C PRO A 109 9.65 14.84 -9.42
N ALA A 110 10.67 14.05 -9.76
CA ALA A 110 11.18 12.97 -8.93
C ALA A 110 12.67 12.75 -9.17
N SER A 111 13.39 12.34 -8.12
CA SER A 111 14.80 11.93 -8.23
C SER A 111 14.86 10.41 -8.42
N PHE A 112 14.94 9.97 -9.68
CA PHE A 112 14.91 8.56 -10.02
C PHE A 112 16.24 7.86 -9.72
N VAL A 113 16.16 6.67 -9.12
CA VAL A 113 17.29 5.76 -8.86
C VAL A 113 17.26 4.56 -9.82
N TYR A 114 16.06 4.19 -10.27
CA TYR A 114 15.86 3.08 -11.20
C TYR A 114 14.60 3.30 -12.02
N GLN A 115 14.62 2.92 -13.30
CA GLN A 115 13.44 2.92 -14.17
C GLN A 115 13.54 1.77 -15.18
N ASP A 116 12.44 1.06 -15.38
CA ASP A 116 12.22 0.18 -16.54
C ASP A 116 10.77 0.29 -17.01
N ASP A 117 10.32 -0.61 -17.89
CA ASP A 117 8.98 -0.58 -18.48
C ASP A 117 7.85 -0.95 -17.49
N ALA A 118 8.18 -1.61 -16.37
CA ALA A 118 7.20 -2.09 -15.41
C ALA A 118 7.14 -1.24 -14.13
N VAL A 119 8.29 -0.79 -13.63
CA VAL A 119 8.41 -0.13 -12.33
C VAL A 119 9.37 1.07 -12.39
N ILE A 120 9.17 1.99 -11.45
CA ILE A 120 10.07 3.10 -11.17
C ILE A 120 10.53 3.03 -9.72
N ALA A 121 11.75 3.48 -9.45
CA ALA A 121 12.24 3.75 -8.10
C ALA A 121 12.77 5.18 -8.01
N PHE A 122 12.35 5.90 -6.98
CA PHE A 122 12.72 7.31 -6.79
C PHE A 122 12.85 7.65 -5.31
N MET A 123 13.55 8.74 -5.00
CA MET A 123 13.76 9.19 -3.63
C MET A 123 12.46 9.70 -3.01
N ASP A 124 12.20 9.30 -1.76
CA ASP A 124 11.14 9.90 -0.97
C ASP A 124 11.52 11.34 -0.58
N ILE A 125 10.58 12.29 -0.74
CA ILE A 125 10.76 13.70 -0.39
C ILE A 125 10.63 13.95 1.12
N GLN A 126 10.01 13.04 1.86
CA GLN A 126 9.89 13.04 3.32
C GLN A 126 10.58 11.77 3.87
N PRO A 127 11.92 11.68 3.74
CA PRO A 127 12.64 10.46 4.10
C PRO A 127 12.57 10.17 5.61
N ILE A 128 12.25 8.92 5.98
CA ILE A 128 12.39 8.45 7.37
C ILE A 128 13.87 8.48 7.78
N THR A 129 14.75 8.08 6.85
CA THR A 129 16.20 8.11 6.99
C THR A 129 16.84 8.49 5.66
N GLN A 130 18.10 8.92 5.71
CA GLN A 130 18.86 9.22 4.49
C GLN A 130 18.85 8.02 3.54
N GLY A 131 18.50 8.27 2.28
CA GLY A 131 18.43 7.22 1.26
C GLY A 131 17.09 6.50 1.17
N HIS A 132 16.04 6.96 1.86
CA HIS A 132 14.69 6.42 1.71
C HIS A 132 14.22 6.52 0.25
N MET A 133 13.90 5.37 -0.35
CA MET A 133 13.42 5.25 -1.71
C MET A 133 12.05 4.60 -1.75
N LEU A 134 11.26 4.94 -2.77
CA LEU A 134 9.97 4.34 -3.07
C LEU A 134 10.06 3.60 -4.40
N ILE A 135 9.50 2.39 -4.47
CA ILE A 135 9.37 1.62 -5.70
C ILE A 135 7.89 1.47 -6.01
N ALA A 136 7.47 1.93 -7.19
CA ALA A 136 6.07 1.91 -7.61
C ALA A 136 5.94 1.30 -9.01
N PRO A 137 4.84 0.57 -9.30
CA PRO A 137 4.52 0.14 -10.64
C PRO A 137 4.19 1.37 -11.50
N ARG A 138 4.50 1.30 -12.80
CA ARG A 138 4.06 2.35 -13.75
C ARG A 138 2.54 2.38 -13.91
N GLY A 139 1.92 1.20 -13.90
CA GLY A 139 0.47 1.06 -13.91
C GLY A 139 -0.13 1.49 -12.57
N HIS A 140 -1.27 2.18 -12.62
CA HIS A 140 -2.00 2.55 -11.41
C HIS A 140 -2.69 1.34 -10.80
N ALA A 141 -2.31 0.99 -9.58
CA ALA A 141 -2.99 0.01 -8.73
C ALA A 141 -2.94 0.55 -7.30
N VAL A 142 -4.09 0.63 -6.63
CA VAL A 142 -4.14 1.19 -5.27
C VAL A 142 -3.56 0.19 -4.26
N PHE A 143 -4.01 -1.06 -4.33
CA PHE A 143 -3.63 -2.11 -3.40
C PHE A 143 -2.70 -3.13 -4.06
N MET A 144 -1.89 -3.81 -3.24
CA MET A 144 -0.98 -4.86 -3.68
C MET A 144 -1.70 -5.97 -4.44
N LYS A 145 -2.91 -6.35 -4.00
CA LYS A 145 -3.74 -7.38 -4.66
C LYS A 145 -4.18 -7.03 -6.08
N ASP A 146 -4.13 -5.75 -6.46
CA ASP A 146 -4.56 -5.25 -7.77
C ASP A 146 -3.36 -5.11 -8.73
N VAL A 147 -2.14 -5.35 -8.26
CA VAL A 147 -0.92 -5.33 -9.07
C VAL A 147 -0.78 -6.67 -9.79
N PRO A 148 -0.55 -6.71 -11.12
CA PRO A 148 -0.25 -7.96 -11.82
C PRO A 148 0.96 -8.67 -11.22
N ASP A 149 0.90 -10.00 -11.08
CA ASP A 149 1.95 -10.81 -10.42
C ASP A 149 3.36 -10.51 -10.94
N GLU A 150 3.53 -10.42 -12.26
CA GLU A 150 4.81 -10.14 -12.90
C GLU A 150 5.38 -8.77 -12.48
N VAL A 151 4.51 -7.77 -12.33
CA VAL A 151 4.88 -6.42 -11.92
C VAL A 151 5.19 -6.39 -10.41
N ALA A 152 4.41 -7.10 -9.59
CA ALA A 152 4.68 -7.22 -8.16
C ALA A 152 6.04 -7.91 -7.92
N MET A 153 6.30 -9.04 -8.59
CA MET A 153 7.58 -9.73 -8.55
C MET A 153 8.72 -8.82 -9.01
N ARG A 154 8.52 -8.04 -10.07
CA ARG A 154 9.52 -7.08 -10.55
C ARG A 154 9.81 -5.99 -9.52
N ALA A 155 8.79 -5.44 -8.87
CA ALA A 155 8.95 -4.42 -7.83
C ALA A 155 9.81 -4.93 -6.66
N PHE A 156 9.51 -6.12 -6.13
CA PHE A 156 10.31 -6.73 -5.06
C PHE A 156 11.72 -7.12 -5.50
N PHE A 157 11.89 -7.57 -6.75
CA PHE A 157 13.22 -7.82 -7.31
C PHE A 157 14.08 -6.55 -7.34
N VAL A 158 13.50 -5.42 -7.78
CA VAL A 158 14.18 -4.12 -7.76
C VAL A 158 14.45 -3.67 -6.33
N ALA A 159 13.50 -3.85 -5.40
CA ALA A 159 13.67 -3.52 -3.98
C ALA A 159 14.87 -4.26 -3.36
N ARG A 160 14.95 -5.57 -3.59
CA ARG A 160 16.10 -6.38 -3.17
C ARG A 160 17.42 -5.86 -3.74
N LYS A 161 17.46 -5.51 -5.04
CA LYS A 161 18.68 -5.00 -5.69
C LYS A 161 19.12 -3.67 -5.09
N LEU A 162 18.20 -2.72 -4.90
CA LEU A 162 18.52 -1.42 -4.33
C LEU A 162 18.94 -1.55 -2.85
N ALA A 163 18.22 -2.35 -2.07
CA ALA A 163 18.56 -2.63 -0.67
C ALA A 163 19.97 -3.23 -0.52
N ALA A 164 20.41 -4.08 -1.46
CA ALA A 164 21.75 -4.67 -1.43
C ALA A 164 22.87 -3.65 -1.72
N LEU A 165 22.56 -2.55 -2.40
CA LEU A 165 23.54 -1.49 -2.70
C LEU A 165 23.70 -0.49 -1.56
N VAL A 166 22.64 -0.29 -0.77
CA VAL A 166 22.57 0.71 0.31
C VAL A 166 23.75 0.67 1.29
N PRO A 167 24.23 -0.49 1.80
CA PRO A 167 25.38 -0.50 2.71
C PRO A 167 26.65 0.05 2.06
N ALA A 168 26.92 -0.31 0.80
CA ALA A 168 28.11 0.11 0.09
C ALA A 168 28.06 1.58 -0.38
N THR A 169 26.85 2.09 -0.67
CA THR A 169 26.68 3.46 -1.19
C THR A 169 26.45 4.49 -0.08
N LEU A 170 25.79 4.11 1.01
CA LEU A 170 25.34 5.04 2.05
C LEU A 170 25.83 4.68 3.46
N GLY A 171 26.58 3.58 3.62
CA GLY A 171 27.10 3.15 4.93
C GLY A 171 26.02 2.71 5.91
N ALA A 172 24.82 2.34 5.44
CA ALA A 172 23.74 1.90 6.32
C ALA A 172 24.03 0.51 6.91
N GLY A 173 23.64 0.30 8.17
CA GLY A 173 23.81 -0.97 8.88
C GLY A 173 22.73 -2.02 8.56
N GLY A 174 21.66 -1.61 7.87
CA GLY A 174 20.56 -2.49 7.47
C GLY A 174 19.57 -1.78 6.56
N VAL A 175 18.51 -2.49 6.19
CA VAL A 175 17.41 -1.95 5.37
C VAL A 175 16.09 -2.52 5.85
N ASN A 176 15.06 -1.70 6.00
CA ASN A 176 13.68 -2.15 6.08
C ASN A 176 13.00 -2.03 4.71
N LEU A 177 12.31 -3.09 4.32
CA LEU A 177 11.28 -3.00 3.29
C LEU A 177 9.94 -2.86 3.98
N PHE A 178 9.16 -1.85 3.59
CA PHE A 178 7.84 -1.60 4.17
C PHE A 178 6.81 -1.37 3.08
N VAL A 179 5.64 -1.97 3.25
CA VAL A 179 4.48 -1.82 2.37
C VAL A 179 3.30 -1.50 3.26
N ALA A 180 2.68 -0.34 3.03
CA ALA A 180 1.39 0.00 3.59
C ALA A 180 0.31 -0.32 2.55
N ASP A 181 -0.55 -1.29 2.86
CA ASP A 181 -1.67 -1.71 1.98
C ASP A 181 -2.99 -1.44 2.69
N GLY A 182 -3.61 -0.30 2.39
CA GLY A 182 -4.81 0.22 3.07
C GLY A 182 -4.53 1.37 4.04
N GLU A 183 -5.52 2.26 4.20
CA GLU A 183 -5.45 3.45 5.06
C GLU A 183 -5.12 3.10 6.52
N VAL A 184 -5.73 2.04 7.06
CA VAL A 184 -5.47 1.55 8.43
C VAL A 184 -4.03 1.04 8.60
N ALA A 185 -3.37 0.67 7.50
CA ALA A 185 -1.98 0.26 7.47
C ALA A 185 -1.02 1.42 7.17
N PHE A 186 -1.48 2.68 7.25
CA PHE A 186 -0.73 3.91 6.96
C PHE A 186 -0.43 4.17 5.48
N GLN A 187 -1.32 3.72 4.57
CA GLN A 187 -1.17 4.05 3.16
C GLN A 187 -1.69 5.47 2.88
N ASP A 188 -0.79 6.41 2.66
CA ASP A 188 -1.14 7.81 2.38
C ASP A 188 -1.36 8.09 0.89
N VAL A 189 -0.55 7.49 0.02
CA VAL A 189 -0.70 7.61 -1.45
C VAL A 189 -1.42 6.37 -1.98
N PRO A 190 -2.60 6.52 -2.63
CA PRO A 190 -3.39 5.40 -3.15
C PRO A 190 -2.81 4.87 -4.47
N HIS A 191 -1.54 4.48 -4.45
CA HIS A 191 -0.81 3.83 -5.53
C HIS A 191 0.23 2.93 -4.87
N PHE A 192 0.16 1.62 -5.10
CA PHE A 192 1.01 0.64 -4.46
C PHE A 192 2.48 1.03 -4.56
N HIS A 193 3.18 1.02 -3.43
CA HIS A 193 4.60 1.29 -3.39
C HIS A 193 5.29 0.52 -2.27
N ILE A 194 6.57 0.21 -2.51
CA ILE A 194 7.45 -0.42 -1.54
C ILE A 194 8.44 0.65 -1.08
N HIS A 195 8.46 0.89 0.22
CA HIS A 195 9.49 1.68 0.86
C HIS A 195 10.77 0.84 1.01
N VAL A 196 11.90 1.39 0.60
CA VAL A 196 13.24 0.88 0.89
C VAL A 196 13.91 1.89 1.81
N ILE A 197 14.00 1.55 3.09
CA ILE A 197 14.43 2.46 4.15
C ILE A 197 15.79 1.99 4.69
N PRO A 198 16.91 2.64 4.29
CA PRO A 198 18.21 2.42 4.91
C PRO A 198 18.16 2.64 6.43
N ARG A 199 18.82 1.79 7.22
CA ARG A 199 18.80 1.86 8.68
C ARG A 199 20.18 2.18 9.23
N TYR A 200 20.22 3.09 10.19
CA TYR A 200 21.44 3.53 10.84
C TYR A 200 21.33 3.32 12.35
N THR A 201 22.48 3.06 12.99
CA THR A 201 22.51 2.93 14.44
C THR A 201 22.08 4.25 15.06
N GLY A 202 21.01 4.21 15.88
CA GLY A 202 20.50 5.41 16.55
C GLY A 202 19.67 6.35 15.66
N ASP A 203 19.14 5.88 14.54
CA ASP A 203 18.30 6.69 13.62
C ASP A 203 16.92 7.08 14.18
N GLY A 204 16.58 6.66 15.40
CA GLY A 204 15.35 7.02 16.09
C GLY A 204 14.09 6.29 15.59
N PHE A 205 14.19 5.44 14.56
CA PHE A 205 13.04 4.66 14.12
C PHE A 205 12.76 3.50 15.09
N SER A 206 11.49 3.37 15.49
CA SER A 206 11.03 2.36 16.43
C SER A 206 9.70 1.74 16.01
N LEU A 207 9.52 0.45 16.31
CA LEU A 207 8.22 -0.22 16.21
C LEU A 207 7.53 -0.21 17.57
N THR A 208 6.25 0.17 17.58
CA THR A 208 5.40 0.10 18.78
C THR A 208 4.61 -1.19 18.75
N PHE A 209 4.83 -2.05 19.75
CA PHE A 209 4.12 -3.32 19.88
C PHE A 209 2.99 -3.22 20.90
N PRO A 210 1.86 -3.91 20.69
CA PRO A 210 0.77 -3.94 21.66
C PRO A 210 1.20 -4.72 22.92
N PRO A 211 0.54 -4.50 24.08
CA PRO A 211 0.84 -5.25 25.31
C PRO A 211 0.75 -6.77 25.18
N SER A 212 -0.10 -7.26 24.27
CA SER A 212 -0.23 -8.69 23.97
C SER A 212 1.02 -9.31 23.33
N TYR A 213 1.99 -8.53 22.88
CA TYR A 213 3.22 -9.05 22.27
C TYR A 213 4.03 -9.93 23.24
N GLU A 214 3.99 -9.63 24.55
CA GLU A 214 4.67 -10.42 25.58
C GLU A 214 3.92 -11.71 25.95
N THR A 215 2.66 -11.83 25.53
CA THR A 215 1.80 -12.98 25.83
C THR A 215 1.33 -13.63 24.52
N PRO A 216 2.15 -14.49 23.91
CA PRO A 216 1.84 -15.05 22.60
C PRO A 216 0.57 -15.92 22.63
N PRO A 217 -0.20 -15.97 21.52
CA PRO A 217 -1.34 -16.87 21.41
C PRO A 217 -0.95 -18.33 21.60
N SER A 218 -1.89 -19.15 22.08
CA SER A 218 -1.71 -20.60 22.20
C SER A 218 -1.55 -21.26 20.82
N ARG A 219 -0.91 -22.44 20.78
CA ARG A 219 -0.75 -23.21 19.53
C ARG A 219 -2.10 -23.49 18.85
N ALA A 220 -3.12 -23.86 19.62
CA ALA A 220 -4.45 -24.11 19.09
C ALA A 220 -5.09 -22.86 18.42
N GLN A 221 -4.89 -21.66 19.01
CA GLN A 221 -5.36 -20.42 18.39
C GLN A 221 -4.63 -20.12 17.07
N LEU A 222 -3.32 -20.34 17.03
CA LEU A 222 -2.51 -20.18 15.82
C LEU A 222 -2.94 -21.16 14.72
N GLU A 223 -3.19 -22.42 15.06
CA GLU A 223 -3.66 -23.45 14.11
C GLU A 223 -5.05 -23.12 13.56
N ALA A 224 -5.97 -22.64 14.39
CA ALA A 224 -7.30 -22.22 13.94
C ALA A 224 -7.22 -21.07 12.92
N ILE A 225 -6.41 -20.05 13.20
CA ILE A 225 -6.22 -18.91 12.29
C ILE A 225 -5.54 -19.36 10.99
N ALA A 226 -4.48 -20.17 11.09
CA ALA A 226 -3.77 -20.69 9.93
C ALA A 226 -4.69 -21.52 9.03
N SER A 227 -5.51 -22.39 9.61
CA SER A 227 -6.50 -23.20 8.86
C SER A 227 -7.51 -22.31 8.15
N ALA A 228 -8.04 -21.27 8.81
CA ALA A 228 -9.01 -20.36 8.19
C ALA A 228 -8.42 -19.64 6.97
N ILE A 229 -7.17 -19.19 7.05
CA ILE A 229 -6.46 -18.55 5.93
C ILE A 229 -6.20 -19.56 4.81
N HIS A 230 -5.73 -20.77 5.15
CA HIS A 230 -5.43 -21.82 4.17
C HIS A 230 -6.67 -22.23 3.37
N THR A 231 -7.81 -22.43 4.03
CA THR A 231 -9.09 -22.75 3.37
C THR A 231 -9.63 -21.60 2.53
N ALA A 232 -9.30 -20.34 2.84
CA ALA A 232 -9.69 -19.22 2.00
C ALA A 232 -8.82 -19.08 0.73
N ALA A 233 -7.62 -19.67 0.72
CA ALA A 233 -6.66 -19.58 -0.37
C ALA A 233 -6.78 -20.71 -1.40
N HIS A 234 -7.48 -21.80 -1.08
CA HIS A 234 -7.63 -23.01 -1.88
C HIS A 234 -9.08 -23.48 -1.92
#